data_AF-E9SXU2-F1
#
_entry.id   AF-E9SXU2-F1
#
_cell.length_a   1.000
_cell.length_b   1.000
_cell.length_c   1.000
_cell.angle_alpha   90.00
_cell.angle_beta   90.00
_cell.angle_gamma   90.00
#
_symmetry.space_group_name_H-M   'P 1'
#
loop_
_entity.id
_entity.type
_entity.pdbx_description
1 polymer ?
#
loop_
_entity_poly.entity_id
_entity_poly.type
_entity_poly.pdbx_seq_one_letter_code
_entity_poly.pdbx_strand_id
1 'polypeptide(L)'
;MDSIGLRITLCLTFVIAGIAITWTSRAAATGRLGRNSLAGIRTPTTMHSDETWSAAHGASRPWTDIGGGLAIVAGLSALIPMSEAMLTALGFAGAACLLGFTLGGAWVGVRAAREVASDDDTSEASRTMEH
;
A
#
# COMPACT_ATOMS: atom_id res chain seq x y z
N MET A 1 -0.10 19.89 23.99
CA MET A 1 -1.19 19.91 23.01
C MET A 1 -2.47 19.69 23.76
N ASP A 2 -3.46 20.56 23.59
CA ASP A 2 -4.79 20.32 24.14
C ASP A 2 -5.40 19.05 23.50
N SER A 3 -6.28 18.35 24.21
CA SER A 3 -6.86 17.07 23.74
C SER A 3 -7.54 17.20 22.37
N ILE A 4 -8.13 18.36 22.09
CA ILE A 4 -8.68 18.72 20.77
C ILE A 4 -7.59 18.75 19.68
N GLY A 5 -6.43 19.35 19.98
CA GLY A 5 -5.31 19.38 19.04
C GLY A 5 -4.83 17.97 18.69
N LEU A 6 -4.71 17.08 19.69
CA LEU A 6 -4.30 15.68 19.47
C LEU A 6 -5.27 14.92 18.57
N ARG A 7 -6.58 15.08 18.77
CA ARG A 7 -7.61 14.42 17.96
C ARG A 7 -7.59 14.89 16.51
N ILE A 8 -7.43 16.20 16.29
CA ILE A 8 -7.29 16.77 14.94
C ILE A 8 -6.02 16.23 14.27
N THR A 9 -4.89 16.20 14.97
CA THR A 9 -3.63 15.66 14.44
C THR A 9 -3.78 14.18 14.06
N LEU A 10 -4.38 13.35 14.92
CA LEU A 10 -4.62 11.94 14.63
C LEU A 10 -5.54 11.74 13.42
N CYS A 11 -6.65 12.48 13.38
CA CYS A 11 -7.58 12.45 12.26
C CYS A 11 -6.89 12.77 10.94
N LEU A 12 -6.17 13.90 10.88
CA LEU A 12 -5.47 14.32 9.67
C LEU A 12 -4.39 13.31 9.27
N THR A 13 -3.61 12.80 10.23
CA THR A 13 -2.54 11.83 9.97
C THR A 13 -3.09 10.58 9.29
N PHE A 14 -4.13 9.97 9.87
CA PHE A 14 -4.69 8.74 9.34
C PHE A 14 -5.45 8.93 8.03
N VAL A 15 -6.20 10.03 7.89
CA VAL A 15 -6.93 10.33 6.66
C VAL A 15 -5.95 10.57 5.51
N ILE A 16 -4.93 11.41 5.73
CA ILE A 16 -3.92 11.72 4.71
C ILE A 16 -3.13 10.46 4.35
N ALA A 17 -2.68 9.68 5.35
CA ALA A 17 -1.92 8.46 5.10
C ALA A 17 -2.75 7.40 4.34
N GLY A 18 -4.01 7.19 4.76
CA GLY A 18 -4.91 6.26 4.10
C GLY A 18 -5.16 6.65 2.64
N ILE A 19 -5.47 7.93 2.38
CA ILE A 19 -5.65 8.44 1.01
C ILE A 19 -4.37 8.28 0.19
N ALA A 20 -3.21 8.66 0.73
CA ALA A 20 -1.93 8.62 0.02
C ALA A 20 -1.53 7.18 -0.37
N ILE A 21 -1.67 6.22 0.54
CA ILE A 21 -1.34 4.80 0.29
C ILE A 21 -2.27 4.21 -0.77
N THR A 22 -3.59 4.37 -0.59
CA THR A 22 -4.59 3.88 -1.54
C THR A 22 -4.41 4.52 -2.92
N TRP A 23 -4.21 5.83 -2.97
CA TRP A 23 -4.01 6.54 -4.24
C TRP A 23 -2.75 6.09 -4.96
N THR A 24 -1.62 5.97 -4.25
CA THR A 24 -0.33 5.58 -4.84
C THR A 24 -0.42 4.19 -5.45
N SER A 25 -1.00 3.23 -4.72
CA SER A 25 -1.19 1.86 -5.19
C SER A 25 -2.05 1.80 -6.45
N ARG A 26 -3.18 2.53 -6.45
CA ARG A 26 -4.10 2.60 -7.60
C ARG A 26 -3.50 3.32 -8.80
N ALA A 27 -2.77 4.41 -8.59
CA ALA A 27 -2.10 5.16 -9.65
C ALA A 27 -1.03 4.30 -10.33
N ALA A 28 -0.28 3.51 -9.55
CA ALA A 28 0.70 2.57 -10.08
C ALA A 28 0.05 1.40 -10.84
N ALA A 29 -1.04 0.83 -10.31
CA ALA A 29 -1.76 -0.26 -10.96
C ALA A 29 -2.45 0.15 -12.27
N THR A 30 -2.83 1.42 -12.42
CA THR A 30 -3.51 1.94 -13.62
C THR A 30 -2.54 2.55 -14.64
N GLY A 31 -1.23 2.45 -14.40
CA GLY A 31 -0.19 3.03 -15.27
C GLY A 31 -0.10 4.57 -15.21
N ARG A 32 -0.94 5.24 -14.40
CA ARG A 32 -0.83 6.69 -14.17
C ARG A 32 0.48 7.06 -13.48
N LEU A 33 0.99 6.14 -12.66
CA LEU A 33 2.29 6.23 -12.04
C LEU A 33 3.18 5.14 -12.64
N GLY A 34 4.01 5.54 -13.61
CA GLY A 34 5.02 4.65 -14.18
C GLY A 34 6.06 4.22 -13.13
N ARG A 35 6.84 3.21 -13.48
CA ARG A 35 7.94 2.68 -12.65
C ARG A 35 8.86 3.83 -12.22
N ASN A 36 8.92 4.11 -10.92
CA ASN A 36 9.69 5.23 -10.38
C ASN A 36 10.35 4.89 -9.03
N SER A 37 11.38 5.66 -8.67
CA SER A 37 12.15 5.45 -7.44
C SER A 37 11.59 6.17 -6.21
N LEU A 38 10.44 6.85 -6.31
CA LEU A 38 9.92 7.77 -5.28
C LEU A 38 8.61 7.30 -4.63
N ALA A 39 7.86 6.39 -5.24
CA ALA A 39 6.58 5.90 -4.74
C ALA A 39 6.36 4.43 -5.10
N GLY A 40 5.50 3.73 -4.37
CA GLY A 40 5.17 2.31 -4.62
C GLY A 40 6.12 1.28 -4.01
N ILE A 41 6.05 0.03 -4.51
CA ILE A 41 6.79 -1.13 -3.98
C ILE A 41 8.12 -1.20 -4.75
N ARG A 42 9.23 -0.85 -4.10
CA ARG A 42 10.54 -0.73 -4.76
C ARG A 42 11.45 -1.90 -4.37
N THR A 43 11.23 -3.02 -5.02
CA THR A 43 12.13 -4.18 -4.94
C THR A 43 12.78 -4.40 -6.30
N PRO A 44 13.95 -5.07 -6.37
CA PRO A 44 14.57 -5.40 -7.65
C PRO A 44 13.60 -6.09 -8.62
N THR A 45 12.76 -7.00 -8.12
CA THR A 45 11.78 -7.72 -8.93
C THR A 45 10.64 -6.83 -9.44
N THR A 46 10.04 -6.01 -8.57
CA THR A 46 8.96 -5.09 -9.00
C THR A 46 9.44 -3.99 -9.93
N MET A 47 10.75 -3.72 -9.93
CA MET A 47 11.38 -2.75 -10.81
C MET A 47 11.99 -3.40 -12.07
N HIS A 48 11.76 -4.70 -12.33
CA HIS A 48 12.36 -5.39 -13.48
C HIS A 48 11.79 -4.94 -14.83
N SER A 49 10.47 -4.96 -14.96
CA SER A 49 9.75 -4.52 -16.16
C SER A 49 8.48 -3.75 -15.78
N ASP A 50 7.84 -3.10 -16.75
CA ASP A 50 6.55 -2.44 -16.52
C ASP A 50 5.45 -3.45 -16.22
N GLU A 51 5.59 -4.69 -16.72
CA GLU A 51 4.67 -5.79 -16.42
C GLU A 51 4.79 -6.21 -14.96
N THR A 52 6.01 -6.42 -14.44
CA THR A 52 6.20 -6.76 -13.02
C THR A 52 5.77 -5.63 -12.08
N TRP A 53 5.95 -4.37 -12.50
CA TRP A 53 5.43 -3.21 -11.78
C TRP A 53 3.90 -3.23 -11.71
N SER A 54 3.23 -3.41 -12.85
CA SER A 54 1.76 -3.44 -12.92
C SER A 54 1.18 -4.62 -12.16
N ALA A 55 1.81 -5.80 -12.22
CA ALA A 55 1.40 -7.00 -11.51
C ALA A 55 1.49 -6.82 -9.99
N ALA A 56 2.61 -6.27 -9.50
CA ALA A 56 2.77 -5.99 -8.07
C ALA A 56 1.74 -4.99 -7.54
N HIS A 57 1.50 -3.92 -8.29
CA HIS A 57 0.56 -2.88 -7.90
C HIS A 57 -0.91 -3.31 -8.05
N GLY A 58 -1.22 -4.11 -9.06
CA GLY A 58 -2.53 -4.75 -9.20
C GLY A 58 -2.85 -5.68 -8.04
N ALA A 59 -1.90 -6.55 -7.67
CA ALA A 59 -2.09 -7.53 -6.59
C ALA A 59 -2.09 -6.90 -5.19
N SER A 60 -1.35 -5.81 -4.98
CA SER A 60 -1.31 -5.08 -3.69
C SER A 60 -2.51 -4.14 -3.47
N ARG A 61 -3.25 -3.78 -4.53
CA ARG A 61 -4.40 -2.87 -4.48
C ARG A 61 -5.48 -3.24 -3.47
N PRO A 62 -6.08 -4.46 -3.46
CA PRO A 62 -7.16 -4.75 -2.52
C PRO A 62 -6.73 -4.62 -1.06
N TRP A 63 -5.49 -5.00 -0.74
CA TRP A 63 -4.92 -4.88 0.60
C TRP A 63 -4.74 -3.42 1.01
N THR A 64 -4.16 -2.60 0.12
CA THR A 64 -3.93 -1.17 0.36
C THR A 64 -5.23 -0.36 0.37
N ASP A 65 -6.26 -0.76 -0.38
CA ASP A 65 -7.60 -0.16 -0.34
C ASP A 65 -8.28 -0.46 1.01
N ILE A 66 -8.19 -1.70 1.54
CA ILE A 66 -8.72 -2.06 2.87
C ILE A 66 -7.97 -1.33 3.98
N GLY A 67 -6.62 -1.37 3.95
CA GLY A 67 -5.78 -0.71 4.94
C GLY A 67 -6.01 0.80 4.99
N GLY A 68 -6.08 1.45 3.84
CA GLY A 68 -6.35 2.88 3.74
C GLY A 68 -7.77 3.24 4.19
N GLY A 69 -8.77 2.43 3.84
CA GLY A 69 -10.15 2.61 4.31
C GLY A 69 -10.26 2.52 5.84
N LEU A 70 -9.66 1.51 6.45
CA LEU A 70 -9.63 1.35 7.91
C LEU A 70 -8.89 2.51 8.60
N ALA A 71 -7.79 3.00 8.02
CA ALA A 71 -7.10 4.18 8.52
C ALA A 71 -8.00 5.41 8.52
N ILE A 72 -8.69 5.69 7.41
CA ILE A 72 -9.62 6.82 7.32
C ILE A 72 -10.72 6.71 8.38
N VAL A 73 -11.31 5.52 8.56
CA VAL A 73 -12.33 5.28 9.60
C VAL A 73 -11.76 5.52 11.01
N ALA A 74 -10.55 5.04 11.30
CA ALA A 74 -9.89 5.27 12.58
C ALA A 74 -9.61 6.77 12.82
N GLY A 75 -9.14 7.47 11.78
CA GLY A 75 -8.90 8.92 11.83
C GLY A 75 -10.18 9.72 12.13
N LEU A 76 -11.27 9.44 11.42
CA LEU A 76 -12.56 10.10 11.66
C LEU A 76 -13.11 9.77 13.05
N SER A 77 -12.94 8.53 13.51
CA SER A 77 -13.37 8.09 14.84
C SER A 77 -12.66 8.84 15.98
N ALA A 78 -11.44 9.34 15.75
CA ALA A 78 -10.69 10.12 16.72
C ALA A 78 -11.38 11.46 17.08
N LEU A 79 -12.33 11.95 16.26
CA LEU A 79 -13.09 13.16 16.55
C LEU A 79 -14.22 12.94 17.57
N ILE A 80 -14.59 11.68 17.83
CA ILE A 80 -15.64 11.33 18.78
C ILE A 80 -15.12 11.56 20.21
N PRO A 81 -15.89 12.21 21.10
CA PRO A 81 -15.55 12.34 22.51
C PRO A 81 -15.36 10.98 23.18
N MET A 82 -14.11 10.67 23.56
CA MET A 82 -13.73 9.45 24.28
C MET A 82 -12.60 9.74 25.28
N SER A 83 -12.31 8.76 26.15
CA SER A 83 -11.19 8.85 27.08
C SER A 83 -9.84 8.83 26.35
N GLU A 84 -8.81 9.41 26.96
CA GLU A 84 -7.44 9.42 26.40
C GLU A 84 -6.89 8.01 26.18
N ALA A 85 -7.24 7.06 27.06
CA ALA A 85 -6.88 5.65 26.90
C ALA A 85 -7.50 5.05 25.63
N MET A 86 -8.78 5.34 25.35
CA MET A 86 -9.46 4.86 24.15
C MET A 86 -8.88 5.50 22.89
N LEU A 87 -8.60 6.81 22.92
CA LEU A 87 -7.98 7.52 21.81
C LEU A 87 -6.59 6.95 21.48
N THR A 88 -5.80 6.64 22.51
CA THR A 88 -4.49 6.01 22.38
C THR A 88 -4.60 4.61 21.77
N ALA A 89 -5.51 3.79 22.28
CA ALA A 89 -5.77 2.44 21.75
C ALA A 89 -6.23 2.48 20.28
N LEU A 90 -7.12 3.42 19.93
CA LEU A 90 -7.57 3.65 18.56
C LEU A 90 -6.41 4.02 17.63
N GLY A 91 -5.50 4.90 18.09
CA GLY A 91 -4.30 5.27 17.35
C GLY A 91 -3.40 4.07 17.06
N PHE A 92 -3.11 3.24 18.07
CA PHE A 92 -2.30 2.03 17.87
C PHE A 92 -2.99 1.01 16.96
N ALA A 93 -4.29 0.77 17.16
CA ALA A 93 -5.05 -0.14 16.32
C ALA A 93 -5.09 0.33 14.85
N GLY A 94 -5.37 1.61 14.62
CA GLY A 94 -5.37 2.21 13.29
C GLY A 94 -4.01 2.12 12.60
N ALA A 95 -2.93 2.40 13.34
CA ALA A 95 -1.56 2.28 12.82
C ALA A 95 -1.18 0.83 12.49
N ALA A 96 -1.49 -0.11 13.39
CA ALA A 96 -1.22 -1.53 13.19
C ALA A 96 -1.99 -2.08 11.98
N CYS A 97 -3.28 -1.73 11.84
CA CYS A 97 -4.07 -2.11 10.67
C CYS A 97 -3.47 -1.53 9.39
N LEU A 98 -3.23 -0.22 9.33
CA LEU A 98 -2.68 0.42 8.13
C LEU A 98 -1.34 -0.20 7.72
N LEU A 99 -0.44 -0.38 8.69
CA LEU A 99 0.86 -0.98 8.46
C LEU A 99 0.74 -2.44 8.02
N GLY A 100 -0.06 -3.25 8.73
CA GLY A 100 -0.25 -4.66 8.45
C GLY A 100 -0.82 -4.91 7.05
N PHE A 101 -1.85 -4.16 6.67
CA PHE A 101 -2.44 -4.26 5.32
C PHE A 101 -1.50 -3.74 4.24
N THR A 102 -0.74 -2.68 4.50
CA THR A 102 0.25 -2.15 3.54
C THR A 102 1.40 -3.14 3.30
N LEU A 103 1.95 -3.72 4.38
CA LEU A 103 3.01 -4.73 4.29
C LEU A 103 2.51 -6.03 3.68
N GLY A 104 1.31 -6.49 4.05
CA GLY A 104 0.67 -7.66 3.44
C GLY A 104 0.44 -7.46 1.94
N GLY A 105 -0.09 -6.30 1.55
CA GLY A 105 -0.23 -5.91 0.16
C GLY A 105 1.10 -5.86 -0.58
N ALA A 106 2.15 -5.31 0.04
CA ALA A 106 3.48 -5.28 -0.54
C ALA A 106 4.05 -6.69 -0.75
N TRP A 107 3.88 -7.59 0.22
CA TRP A 107 4.32 -8.98 0.12
C TRP A 107 3.60 -9.73 -1.01
N VAL A 108 2.27 -9.59 -1.11
CA VAL A 108 1.47 -10.16 -2.20
C VAL A 108 1.90 -9.57 -3.55
N GLY A 109 2.16 -8.27 -3.61
CA GLY A 109 2.65 -7.59 -4.82
C GLY A 109 4.02 -8.08 -5.26
N VAL A 110 4.98 -8.20 -4.35
CA VAL A 110 6.32 -8.73 -4.65
C VAL A 110 6.23 -10.17 -5.15
N ARG A 111 5.34 -10.98 -4.57
CA ARG A 111 5.11 -12.34 -5.04
C ARG A 111 4.58 -12.37 -6.47
N ALA A 112 3.56 -11.58 -6.79
CA ALA A 112 3.01 -11.50 -8.15
C ALA A 112 4.07 -11.05 -9.18
N ALA A 113 4.91 -10.08 -8.83
CA ALA A 113 6.02 -9.67 -9.68
C ALA A 113 7.05 -10.77 -9.94
N ARG A 114 7.31 -11.64 -8.96
CA ARG A 114 8.24 -12.77 -9.13
C ARG A 114 7.69 -13.83 -10.07
N GLU A 115 6.40 -14.11 -9.98
CA GLU A 115 5.71 -15.05 -10.87
C GLU A 115 5.83 -14.56 -12.32
N VAL A 116 5.49 -13.29 -12.58
CA VAL A 116 5.63 -12.67 -13.92
C VAL A 116 7.08 -12.66 -14.42
N ALA A 117 8.04 -12.30 -13.57
CA ALA A 117 9.45 -12.28 -13.97
C ALA A 117 9.96 -13.67 -14.39
N SER A 118 9.51 -14.73 -13.71
CA SER A 118 9.93 -16.10 -13.99
C SER A 118 9.34 -16.63 -15.30
N ASP A 119 8.10 -16.23 -15.63
CA ASP A 119 7.45 -16.57 -16.90
C ASP A 119 8.16 -15.91 -18.09
N ASP A 120 8.62 -14.67 -17.92
CA ASP A 120 9.36 -13.94 -18.96
C ASP A 120 10.71 -14.61 -19.27
N ASP A 121 11.49 -14.93 -18.24
CA ASP A 121 12.77 -15.67 -18.35
C ASP A 121 12.59 -17.02 -19.07
N THR A 122 11.50 -17.73 -18.78
CA THR A 122 11.20 -19.05 -19.38
C THR A 122 10.83 -18.92 -20.87
N SER A 123 10.07 -17.88 -21.25
CA SER A 123 9.70 -17.65 -22.64
C SER A 123 10.88 -17.18 -23.49
N GLU A 124 11.83 -16.43 -22.91
CA GLU A 124 13.07 -16.04 -23.57
C GLU A 124 13.99 -17.24 -23.79
N ALA A 125 14.15 -18.11 -22.79
CA ALA A 125 14.89 -19.36 -22.92
C ALA A 125 14.34 -20.26 -24.04
N SER A 126 13.00 -20.38 -24.14
CA SER A 126 12.37 -21.18 -25.20
C SER A 126 12.62 -20.60 -26.60
N ARG A 127 12.51 -19.28 -26.77
CA ARG A 127 12.79 -18.59 -28.05
C ARG A 127 14.23 -18.76 -28.52
N THR A 128 15.20 -18.78 -27.60
CA THR A 128 16.62 -18.96 -27.95
C THR A 128 16.98 -20.38 -28.39
N MET A 129 16.18 -21.40 -28.04
CA MET A 129 16.38 -22.79 -28.48
C MET A 129 15.81 -23.08 -29.88
N GLU A 130 14.88 -22.26 -30.36
CA GLU A 130 14.25 -22.42 -31.68
C GLU A 130 15.07 -21.79 -32.82
N HIS A 131 16.13 -21.03 -32.49
CA HIS A 131 17.03 -20.36 -33.44
C HIS A 131 18.39 -21.06 -33.54
#